data_AF-A0A7S0C295-F1
#
_entry.id   AF-A0A7S0C295-F1
#
_cell.length_a   1.000
_cell.length_b   1.000
_cell.length_c   1.000
_cell.angle_alpha   90.00
_cell.angle_beta   90.00
_cell.angle_gamma   90.00
#
_symmetry.space_group_name_H-M   'P 1'
#
loop_
_entity.id
_entity.type
_entity.pdbx_description
1 polymer ?
#
loop_
_entity_poly.entity_id
_entity_poly.type
_entity_poly.pdbx_seq_one_letter_code
_entity_poly.pdbx_strand_id
1 'polypeptide(L)'
;MTSTEYGGVRYVSAIQKGNVVAMQFHPEKSGQAGLNIIQGFLEAVQNKTLSQTVPLPTPSLTQTYPQLVKRVVVALDVRTNDSGDLVVTKGDQYDVREKDSGETTEASGRGNVRNLGKPVSLAERYYNEGADEIAFLNITSFRGGGVLEDAPMLQVLEAASEHIFVPLTVGGGIRSYVGQGGVEYSALEVASRYFRAGADKISIGSDAVYAAEAYWKQKESGGERNTTSLEAISQVYGVQAVVVSIDPKRVYLSSSDVPDSKHTVLTPTQIGPNGETSCYYQCTVKGGREKRPIDAIALARAAEALGAGEIMLNCIDMDGTCSGYDLVLMNAVCDAVSIPVIASSGAGTVEHFGEVFEKTKVKAALAAGMFHRKEVGIDEVKSHMEGRGLPTRRTA
;
A
#
# COMPACT_ATOMS: atom_id res chain seq x y z
N MET A 1 25.74 -17.99 -9.16
CA MET A 1 24.60 -17.28 -9.80
C MET A 1 23.34 -18.01 -9.41
N THR A 2 22.31 -17.28 -9.01
CA THR A 2 20.95 -17.81 -8.79
C THR A 2 20.00 -17.22 -9.82
N SER A 3 18.93 -17.94 -10.13
CA SER A 3 17.90 -17.51 -11.05
C SER A 3 16.53 -17.75 -10.44
N THR A 4 15.58 -16.88 -10.77
CA THR A 4 14.16 -16.98 -10.37
C THR A 4 13.31 -16.99 -11.64
N GLU A 5 12.09 -17.51 -11.54
CA GLU A 5 11.09 -17.47 -12.62
C GLU A 5 9.90 -16.61 -12.19
N TYR A 6 9.44 -15.73 -13.09
CA TYR A 6 8.24 -14.92 -12.89
C TYR A 6 7.49 -14.81 -14.22
N GLY A 7 6.22 -15.22 -14.23
CA GLY A 7 5.38 -15.14 -15.44
C GLY A 7 5.91 -15.96 -16.62
N GLY A 8 6.56 -17.12 -16.35
CA GLY A 8 7.19 -17.94 -17.38
C GLY A 8 8.54 -17.39 -17.89
N VAL A 9 9.03 -16.28 -17.34
CA VAL A 9 10.32 -15.69 -17.69
C VAL A 9 11.32 -15.97 -16.59
N ARG A 10 12.41 -16.65 -16.94
CA ARG A 10 13.54 -16.88 -16.04
C ARG A 10 14.50 -15.68 -16.08
N TYR A 11 14.88 -15.17 -14.92
CA TYR A 11 15.79 -14.04 -14.79
C TYR A 11 16.84 -14.29 -13.70
N VAL A 12 17.87 -13.45 -13.68
CA VAL A 12 18.97 -13.52 -12.71
C VAL A 12 18.55 -12.85 -11.41
N SER A 13 18.54 -13.61 -10.30
CA SER A 13 18.14 -13.06 -8.99
C SER A 13 19.32 -12.63 -8.13
N ALA A 14 20.47 -13.31 -8.26
CA ALA A 14 21.73 -12.89 -7.67
C ALA A 14 22.94 -13.41 -8.45
N ILE A 15 24.02 -12.63 -8.43
CA ILE A 15 25.31 -12.97 -9.00
C ILE A 15 26.42 -12.83 -7.97
N GLN A 16 27.45 -13.64 -8.13
CA GLN A 16 28.71 -13.46 -7.45
C GLN A 16 29.84 -13.83 -8.40
N LYS A 17 30.85 -12.96 -8.50
CA LYS A 17 32.08 -13.19 -9.26
C LYS A 17 33.25 -12.61 -8.49
N GLY A 18 34.12 -13.48 -7.98
CA GLY A 18 35.20 -13.07 -7.08
C GLY A 18 34.63 -12.37 -5.84
N ASN A 19 35.04 -11.12 -5.62
CA ASN A 19 34.59 -10.28 -4.51
C ASN A 19 33.38 -9.40 -4.84
N VAL A 20 32.78 -9.53 -6.04
CA VAL A 20 31.60 -8.77 -6.44
C VAL A 20 30.35 -9.62 -6.23
N VAL A 21 29.41 -9.12 -5.43
CA VAL A 21 28.08 -9.71 -5.20
C VAL A 21 27.03 -8.68 -5.57
N ALA A 22 25.98 -9.10 -6.28
CA ALA A 22 24.83 -8.26 -6.58
C ALA A 22 23.54 -9.07 -6.56
N MET A 23 22.45 -8.43 -6.14
CA MET A 23 21.13 -9.02 -6.00
C MET A 23 20.11 -8.14 -6.72
N GLN A 24 19.16 -8.78 -7.41
CA GLN A 24 18.02 -8.08 -8.01
C GLN A 24 16.94 -7.75 -6.97
N PHE A 25 16.85 -8.53 -5.90
CA PHE A 25 15.95 -8.28 -4.78
C PHE A 25 16.63 -7.42 -3.70
N HIS A 26 15.82 -6.84 -2.82
CA HIS A 26 16.25 -6.01 -1.71
C HIS A 26 16.40 -6.84 -0.43
N PRO A 27 17.61 -7.29 -0.04
CA PRO A 27 17.79 -8.05 1.20
C PRO A 27 17.35 -7.24 2.44
N GLU A 28 17.53 -5.93 2.45
CA GLU A 28 17.07 -5.02 3.51
C GLU A 28 15.53 -4.92 3.62
N LYS A 29 14.79 -5.40 2.61
CA LYS A 29 13.31 -5.49 2.61
C LYS A 29 12.80 -6.93 2.62
N SER A 30 13.67 -7.89 2.90
CA SER A 30 13.35 -9.34 2.89
C SER A 30 13.28 -9.94 4.31
N GLY A 31 13.10 -9.11 5.34
CA GLY A 31 13.09 -9.50 6.75
C GLY A 31 14.33 -10.27 7.16
N GLN A 32 14.17 -11.20 8.12
CA GLN A 32 15.29 -11.98 8.65
C GLN A 32 16.08 -12.74 7.59
N ALA A 33 15.42 -13.28 6.55
CA ALA A 33 16.11 -13.98 5.47
C ALA A 33 17.10 -13.07 4.73
N GLY A 34 16.70 -11.81 4.49
CA GLY A 34 17.58 -10.83 3.87
C GLY A 34 18.66 -10.29 4.81
N LEU A 35 18.34 -10.10 6.10
CA LEU A 35 19.34 -9.75 7.11
C LEU A 35 20.44 -10.82 7.22
N ASN A 36 20.07 -12.10 7.19
CA ASN A 36 21.04 -13.21 7.19
C ASN A 36 21.97 -13.15 5.97
N ILE A 37 21.44 -12.75 4.81
CA ILE A 37 22.24 -12.57 3.59
C ILE A 37 23.24 -11.42 3.75
N ILE A 38 22.81 -10.27 4.27
CA ILE A 38 23.68 -9.11 4.52
C ILE A 38 24.75 -9.47 5.55
N GLN A 39 24.36 -10.12 6.65
CA GLN A 39 25.28 -10.59 7.68
C GLN A 39 26.34 -11.53 7.10
N GLY A 40 25.94 -12.55 6.35
CA GLY A 40 26.87 -13.49 5.72
C GLY A 40 27.83 -12.80 4.74
N PHE A 41 27.35 -11.79 3.99
CA PHE A 41 28.21 -10.97 3.14
C PHE A 41 29.25 -10.19 3.96
N LEU A 42 28.83 -9.51 5.04
CA LEU A 42 29.72 -8.72 5.90
C LEU A 42 30.78 -9.60 6.59
N GLU A 43 30.37 -10.76 7.10
CA GLU A 43 31.28 -11.75 7.70
C GLU A 43 32.31 -12.26 6.67
N ALA A 44 31.88 -12.55 5.44
CA ALA A 44 32.79 -12.99 4.38
C ALA A 44 33.78 -11.90 3.94
N VAL A 45 33.36 -10.62 3.95
CA VAL A 45 34.24 -9.48 3.68
C VAL A 45 35.26 -9.32 4.82
N GLN A 46 34.81 -9.35 6.07
CA GLN A 46 35.68 -9.23 7.25
C GLN A 46 36.74 -10.33 7.29
N ASN A 47 36.35 -11.56 6.95
CA ASN A 47 37.23 -12.72 6.94
C ASN A 47 38.06 -12.86 5.64
N LYS A 48 37.87 -11.99 4.65
CA LYS A 48 38.50 -12.06 3.32
C LYS A 48 38.24 -13.38 2.58
N THR A 49 37.10 -14.00 2.84
CA THR A 49 36.68 -15.29 2.26
C THR A 49 35.68 -15.13 1.12
N LEU A 50 35.26 -13.90 0.79
CA LEU A 50 34.25 -13.66 -0.25
C LEU A 50 34.65 -14.25 -1.62
N SER A 51 35.93 -14.22 -2.00
CA SER A 51 36.40 -14.84 -3.24
C SER A 51 36.56 -16.36 -3.17
N GLN A 52 36.36 -16.95 -1.99
CA GLN A 52 36.55 -18.38 -1.69
C GLN A 52 35.23 -19.13 -1.51
N THR A 53 34.08 -18.45 -1.72
CA THR A 53 32.77 -19.08 -1.58
C THR A 53 32.56 -20.15 -2.65
N VAL A 54 32.08 -21.31 -2.24
CA VAL A 54 31.68 -22.38 -3.16
C VAL A 54 30.24 -22.11 -3.62
N PRO A 55 29.91 -22.30 -4.91
CA PRO A 55 28.53 -22.24 -5.37
C PRO A 55 27.66 -23.19 -4.55
N LEU A 56 26.48 -22.72 -4.13
CA LEU A 56 25.49 -23.60 -3.51
C LEU A 56 25.21 -24.79 -4.46
N PRO A 57 25.06 -26.01 -3.92
CA PRO A 57 24.55 -27.13 -4.70
C PRO A 57 23.26 -26.68 -5.38
N THR A 58 23.11 -26.98 -6.68
CA THR A 58 21.85 -26.70 -7.34
C THR A 58 20.78 -27.53 -6.62
N PRO A 59 19.80 -26.91 -5.93
CA PRO A 59 18.76 -27.68 -5.28
C PRO A 59 18.09 -28.55 -6.35
N SER A 60 17.85 -29.82 -6.03
CA SER A 60 16.96 -30.65 -6.85
C SER A 60 15.64 -29.89 -6.94
N LEU A 61 15.32 -29.38 -8.13
CA LEU A 61 14.12 -28.58 -8.41
C LEU A 61 12.88 -29.48 -8.31
N THR A 62 12.55 -29.99 -7.13
CA THR A 62 11.30 -30.72 -6.89
C THR A 62 10.16 -29.75 -6.58
N GLN A 63 10.46 -28.50 -6.21
CA GLN A 63 9.48 -27.42 -6.04
C GLN A 63 9.90 -26.20 -6.85
N THR A 64 9.26 -26.01 -7.99
CA THR A 64 9.19 -24.72 -8.68
C THR A 64 7.96 -23.99 -8.15
N TYR A 65 8.16 -22.77 -7.65
CA TYR A 65 7.07 -21.85 -7.35
C TYR A 65 7.01 -20.83 -8.50
N PRO A 66 6.29 -21.10 -9.60
CA PRO A 66 6.23 -20.19 -10.75
C PRO A 66 5.50 -18.87 -10.45
N GLN A 67 5.02 -18.70 -9.21
CA GLN A 67 4.16 -17.60 -8.79
C GLN A 67 4.74 -16.96 -7.52
N LEU A 68 4.60 -15.64 -7.42
CA LEU A 68 4.88 -14.91 -6.18
C LEU A 68 3.96 -15.41 -5.06
N VAL A 69 4.44 -15.33 -3.82
CA VAL A 69 3.61 -15.53 -2.64
C VAL A 69 2.43 -14.55 -2.64
N LYS A 70 1.31 -14.96 -2.05
CA LYS A 70 0.16 -14.08 -1.81
C LYS A 70 0.51 -13.16 -0.65
N ARG A 71 0.56 -11.85 -0.91
CA ARG A 71 1.05 -10.84 0.04
C ARG A 71 -0.05 -10.38 1.00
N VAL A 72 0.24 -10.41 2.29
CA VAL A 72 -0.59 -9.84 3.36
C VAL A 72 -0.07 -8.45 3.73
N VAL A 73 -0.82 -7.42 3.35
CA VAL A 73 -0.51 -6.01 3.65
C VAL A 73 -1.27 -5.60 4.90
N VAL A 74 -0.63 -4.85 5.78
CA VAL A 74 -1.29 -4.29 6.96
C VAL A 74 -1.28 -2.78 6.89
N ALA A 75 -2.42 -2.14 7.08
CA ALA A 75 -2.52 -0.69 7.14
C ALA A 75 -2.70 -0.19 8.57
N LEU A 76 -2.21 1.02 8.83
CA LEU A 76 -2.52 1.79 10.03
C LEU A 76 -2.82 3.25 9.68
N ASP A 77 -3.91 3.76 10.26
CA ASP A 77 -4.23 5.18 10.21
C ASP A 77 -3.35 5.95 11.18
N VAL A 78 -2.60 6.94 10.69
CA VAL A 78 -1.81 7.85 11.51
C VAL A 78 -2.54 9.20 11.57
N ARG A 79 -2.93 9.61 12.77
CA ARG A 79 -3.66 10.86 13.03
C ARG A 79 -2.96 11.68 14.10
N THR A 80 -3.33 12.95 14.18
CA THR A 80 -2.96 13.86 15.27
C THR A 80 -4.13 13.95 16.25
N ASN A 81 -3.90 13.73 17.54
CA ASN A 81 -4.91 13.96 18.58
C ASN A 81 -5.00 15.45 18.96
N ASP A 82 -5.90 15.80 19.89
CA ASP A 82 -6.10 17.19 20.34
C ASP A 82 -4.85 17.80 21.01
N SER A 83 -3.97 16.94 21.56
CA SER A 83 -2.70 17.35 22.19
C SER A 83 -1.56 17.54 21.18
N GLY A 84 -1.78 17.22 19.89
CA GLY A 84 -0.74 17.28 18.87
C GLY A 84 0.09 16.00 18.72
N ASP A 85 -0.22 14.94 19.48
CA ASP A 85 0.49 13.67 19.43
C ASP A 85 0.02 12.81 18.25
N LEU A 86 0.94 11.99 17.73
CA LEU A 86 0.58 11.00 16.72
C LEU A 86 -0.04 9.76 17.37
N VAL A 87 -1.23 9.41 16.90
CA VAL A 87 -1.99 8.27 17.40
C VAL A 87 -2.45 7.40 16.24
N VAL A 88 -2.65 6.11 16.54
CA VAL A 88 -3.32 5.18 15.64
C VAL A 88 -4.78 5.09 16.03
N THR A 89 -5.68 5.26 15.06
CA THR A 89 -7.12 5.18 15.29
C THR A 89 -7.72 3.99 14.55
N LYS A 90 -8.75 3.39 15.15
CA LYS A 90 -9.56 2.35 14.51
C LYS A 90 -10.32 2.96 13.32
N GLY A 91 -10.30 2.28 12.17
CA GLY A 91 -11.05 2.65 10.95
C GLY A 91 -12.58 2.68 11.10
N ASP A 92 -13.12 2.42 12.29
CA ASP A 92 -14.55 2.50 12.59
C ASP A 92 -14.76 3.15 13.97
N GLN A 93 -15.34 4.36 13.94
CA GLN A 93 -15.93 5.14 15.03
C GLN A 93 -15.05 5.60 16.21
N TYR A 94 -15.29 6.86 16.57
CA TYR A 94 -14.72 7.67 17.64
C TYR A 94 -14.85 7.03 19.03
N ASP A 95 -13.74 6.89 19.77
CA ASP A 95 -13.44 7.68 21.00
C ASP A 95 -12.03 7.29 21.48
N VAL A 96 -11.01 8.11 21.20
CA VAL A 96 -9.63 7.89 21.66
C VAL A 96 -9.42 8.66 22.97
N ARG A 97 -10.32 8.48 23.93
CA ARG A 97 -10.15 9.01 25.29
C ARG A 97 -9.57 7.91 26.17
N GLU A 98 -8.24 7.84 26.21
CA GLU A 98 -7.57 7.25 27.38
C GLU A 98 -7.84 8.18 28.56
N LYS A 99 -8.45 7.67 29.63
CA LYS A 99 -8.56 8.40 30.90
C LYS A 99 -7.16 8.52 31.48
N ASP A 100 -6.70 9.75 31.66
CA ASP A 100 -5.43 10.09 32.31
C ASP A 100 -5.25 9.30 33.62
N SER A 101 -4.24 8.43 33.66
CA SER A 101 -3.53 8.10 34.91
C SER A 101 -2.28 8.97 34.93
N GLY A 102 -2.35 10.06 35.68
CA GLY A 102 -1.36 11.13 35.64
C GLY A 102 0.04 10.72 36.09
N GLU A 103 1.04 11.39 35.52
CA GLU A 103 2.23 11.91 36.19
C GLU A 103 3.03 12.83 35.24
N THR A 104 3.79 13.73 35.83
CA THR A 104 4.25 15.04 35.32
C THR A 104 5.55 15.02 34.49
N THR A 105 5.79 16.08 33.69
CA THR A 105 6.96 17.00 33.82
C THR A 105 7.01 18.08 32.72
N GLU A 106 7.45 19.27 33.13
CA GLU A 106 7.44 20.56 32.42
C GLU A 106 8.60 20.77 31.42
N ALA A 107 8.29 21.63 30.43
CA ALA A 107 9.13 22.62 29.72
C ALA A 107 10.54 22.28 29.19
N SER A 108 10.68 22.25 27.85
CA SER A 108 11.75 22.95 27.12
C SER A 108 11.40 23.09 25.62
N GLY A 109 11.78 24.21 25.02
CA GLY A 109 11.34 24.67 23.70
C GLY A 109 11.96 23.94 22.49
N ARG A 110 11.08 23.33 21.71
CA ARG A 110 11.03 23.15 20.24
C ARG A 110 9.84 22.20 20.05
N GLY A 111 8.97 22.47 19.07
CA GLY A 111 7.69 21.77 18.92
C GLY A 111 7.86 20.29 18.57
N ASN A 112 8.21 19.46 19.55
CA ASN A 112 8.26 18.01 19.39
C ASN A 112 6.85 17.47 19.52
N VAL A 113 6.37 16.86 18.43
CA VAL A 113 5.29 15.88 18.47
C VAL A 113 5.66 14.82 19.50
N ARG A 114 4.94 14.79 20.62
CA ARG A 114 5.16 13.82 21.67
C ARG A 114 4.41 12.53 21.31
N ASN A 115 4.96 11.40 21.72
CA ASN A 115 4.41 10.05 21.52
C ASN A 115 4.40 9.48 20.08
N LEU A 116 5.55 9.48 19.39
CA LEU A 116 5.80 8.66 18.18
C LEU A 116 5.63 7.14 18.42
N GLY A 117 5.66 6.71 19.68
CA GLY A 117 5.73 5.30 20.05
C GLY A 117 4.53 4.46 19.62
N LYS A 118 3.31 5.04 19.54
CA LYS A 118 2.11 4.25 19.22
C LYS A 118 2.08 3.77 17.74
N PRO A 119 2.30 4.61 16.71
CA PRO A 119 2.41 4.12 15.33
C PRO A 119 3.60 3.20 15.07
N VAL A 120 4.78 3.55 15.60
CA VAL A 120 6.01 2.79 15.35
C VAL A 120 5.96 1.41 16.00
N SER A 121 5.60 1.32 17.29
CA SER A 121 5.49 0.03 17.99
C SER A 121 4.44 -0.88 17.39
N LEU A 122 3.33 -0.32 16.89
CA LEU A 122 2.30 -1.11 16.22
C LEU A 122 2.79 -1.63 14.86
N ALA A 123 3.49 -0.81 14.08
CA ALA A 123 4.10 -1.26 12.83
C ALA A 123 5.16 -2.35 13.09
N GLU A 124 6.01 -2.18 14.11
CA GLU A 124 6.99 -3.18 14.51
C GLU A 124 6.31 -4.49 14.93
N ARG A 125 5.21 -4.41 15.68
CA ARG A 125 4.38 -5.57 16.02
C ARG A 125 3.89 -6.29 14.75
N TYR A 126 3.39 -5.56 13.76
CA TYR A 126 2.94 -6.16 12.51
C TYR A 126 4.05 -6.85 11.74
N TYR A 127 5.24 -6.23 11.69
CA TYR A 127 6.40 -6.88 11.11
C TYR A 127 6.74 -8.20 11.82
N ASN A 128 6.78 -8.19 13.16
CA ASN A 128 7.06 -9.38 13.97
C ASN A 128 5.97 -10.45 13.89
N GLU A 129 4.71 -10.05 13.70
CA GLU A 129 3.57 -10.94 13.47
C GLU A 129 3.53 -11.47 12.02
N GLY A 130 4.43 -11.01 11.15
CA GLY A 130 4.63 -11.54 9.81
C GLY A 130 3.97 -10.75 8.68
N ALA A 131 3.71 -9.45 8.84
CA ALA A 131 3.27 -8.60 7.74
C ALA A 131 4.30 -8.61 6.60
N ASP A 132 3.83 -8.71 5.36
CA ASP A 132 4.70 -8.67 4.18
C ASP A 132 5.00 -7.24 3.73
N GLU A 133 4.13 -6.29 4.11
CA GLU A 133 4.23 -4.86 3.85
C GLU A 133 3.37 -4.10 4.86
N ILE A 134 3.81 -2.90 5.23
CA ILE A 134 3.09 -2.02 6.14
C ILE A 134 2.76 -0.70 5.45
N ALA A 135 1.49 -0.34 5.43
CA ALA A 135 0.98 0.90 4.85
C ALA A 135 0.58 1.90 5.96
N PHE A 136 1.24 3.06 5.98
CA PHE A 136 0.87 4.18 6.85
C PHE A 136 -0.08 5.11 6.10
N LEU A 137 -1.33 5.20 6.56
CA LEU A 137 -2.33 6.11 6.02
C LEU A 137 -2.27 7.41 6.81
N ASN A 138 -1.54 8.39 6.27
CA ASN A 138 -1.34 9.69 6.87
C ASN A 138 -2.60 10.56 6.72
N ILE A 139 -3.38 10.63 7.79
CA ILE A 139 -4.59 11.46 7.90
C ILE A 139 -4.31 12.66 8.82
N THR A 140 -3.04 12.93 9.13
CA THR A 140 -2.67 14.09 9.94
C THR A 140 -3.13 15.34 9.19
N SER A 141 -3.90 16.19 9.89
CA SER A 141 -4.27 17.47 9.34
C SER A 141 -3.04 18.36 9.45
N PHE A 142 -2.23 18.41 8.40
CA PHE A 142 -1.21 19.43 8.27
C PHE A 142 -1.90 20.76 7.96
N ARG A 143 -2.59 21.31 8.97
CA ARG A 143 -3.29 22.58 8.91
C ARG A 143 -2.23 23.67 8.76
N GLY A 144 -2.18 24.31 7.59
CA GLY A 144 -1.50 25.60 7.44
C GLY A 144 -0.20 25.62 6.63
N GLY A 145 0.05 24.64 5.75
CA GLY A 145 1.20 24.72 4.85
C GLY A 145 2.52 24.81 5.61
N GLY A 146 2.74 23.95 6.61
CA GLY A 146 4.03 23.92 7.32
C GLY A 146 5.21 23.52 6.42
N VAL A 147 6.40 23.53 7.00
CA VAL A 147 7.62 23.11 6.33
C VAL A 147 7.59 21.58 6.16
N LEU A 148 7.90 21.09 4.95
CA LEU A 148 7.90 19.66 4.65
C LEU A 148 8.77 18.85 5.62
N GLU A 149 9.94 19.39 5.98
CA GLU A 149 10.90 18.78 6.90
C GLU A 149 10.36 18.56 8.31
N ASP A 150 9.37 19.35 8.72
CA ASP A 150 8.74 19.24 10.04
C ASP A 150 7.55 18.26 10.04
N ALA A 151 7.27 17.61 8.91
CA ALA A 151 6.13 16.70 8.79
C ALA A 151 6.31 15.50 9.76
N PRO A 152 5.42 15.32 10.75
CA PRO A 152 5.59 14.29 11.78
C PRO A 152 5.64 12.86 11.23
N MET A 153 4.98 12.63 10.09
CA MET A 153 4.98 11.34 9.41
C MET A 153 6.37 10.94 8.89
N LEU A 154 7.26 11.91 8.60
CA LEU A 154 8.65 11.62 8.23
C LEU A 154 9.40 10.98 9.41
N GLN A 155 9.22 11.52 10.62
CA GLN A 155 9.85 10.97 11.84
C GLN A 155 9.31 9.57 12.18
N VAL A 156 8.02 9.32 11.94
CA VAL A 156 7.44 7.96 12.09
C VAL A 156 8.10 6.98 11.14
N LEU A 157 8.31 7.37 9.88
CA LEU A 157 8.97 6.49 8.91
C LEU A 157 10.44 6.28 9.24
N GLU A 158 11.16 7.34 9.64
CA GLU A 158 12.57 7.27 10.04
C GLU A 158 12.72 6.27 11.19
N ALA A 159 11.93 6.44 12.26
CA ALA A 159 11.94 5.53 13.41
C ALA A 159 11.46 4.10 13.06
N ALA A 160 10.43 3.95 12.23
CA ALA A 160 9.95 2.63 11.81
C ALA A 160 11.00 1.89 10.97
N SER A 161 11.73 2.60 10.10
CA SER A 161 12.73 2.02 9.21
C SER A 161 13.97 1.47 9.93
N GLU A 162 14.22 1.87 11.18
CA GLU A 162 15.32 1.34 12.00
C GLU A 162 15.12 -0.12 12.40
N HIS A 163 13.86 -0.59 12.44
CA HIS A 163 13.51 -1.93 12.97
C HIS A 163 12.69 -2.78 12.00
N ILE A 164 12.08 -2.17 10.98
CA ILE A 164 11.15 -2.85 10.07
C ILE A 164 11.81 -3.09 8.71
N PHE A 165 12.14 -4.37 8.45
CA PHE A 165 12.85 -4.81 7.24
C PHE A 165 11.90 -5.43 6.21
N VAL A 166 10.73 -4.81 6.03
CA VAL A 166 9.76 -5.08 4.95
C VAL A 166 9.37 -3.77 4.28
N PRO A 167 8.77 -3.81 3.07
CA PRO A 167 8.34 -2.60 2.39
C PRO A 167 7.41 -1.73 3.25
N LEU A 168 7.67 -0.43 3.27
CA LEU A 168 6.86 0.60 3.90
C LEU A 168 6.18 1.45 2.83
N THR A 169 4.86 1.51 2.86
CA THR A 169 4.06 2.38 1.99
C THR A 169 3.53 3.55 2.80
N VAL A 170 3.57 4.78 2.27
CA VAL A 170 2.94 5.94 2.92
C VAL A 170 1.91 6.58 1.98
N GLY A 171 0.69 6.76 2.46
CA GLY A 171 -0.39 7.42 1.73
C GLY A 171 -0.85 8.69 2.43
N GLY A 172 -1.29 9.69 1.67
CA GLY A 172 -1.80 10.94 2.22
C GLY A 172 -0.79 12.09 2.21
N GLY A 173 -1.20 13.22 1.64
CA GLY A 173 -0.35 14.43 1.54
C GLY A 173 0.66 14.43 0.38
N ILE A 174 0.73 13.38 -0.43
CA ILE A 174 1.65 13.29 -1.59
C ILE A 174 1.07 14.05 -2.78
N ARG A 175 1.36 15.35 -2.85
CA ARG A 175 0.92 16.27 -3.91
C ARG A 175 1.76 17.53 -3.90
N SER A 176 1.70 18.32 -4.97
CA SER A 176 2.26 19.66 -4.96
C SER A 176 1.48 20.57 -4.01
N TYR A 177 2.18 21.42 -3.25
CA TYR A 177 1.56 22.41 -2.37
C TYR A 177 2.49 23.61 -2.11
N VAL A 178 1.91 24.72 -1.67
CA VAL A 178 2.65 25.90 -1.21
C VAL A 178 2.74 25.86 0.31
N GLY A 179 3.96 25.78 0.83
CA GLY A 179 4.28 25.80 2.24
C GLY A 179 4.49 27.21 2.81
N GLN A 180 5.02 27.25 4.03
CA GLN A 180 5.18 28.48 4.80
C GLN A 180 6.21 29.38 4.12
N GLY A 181 5.94 30.68 4.12
CA GLY A 181 6.80 31.65 3.43
C GLY A 181 6.68 31.62 1.90
N GLY A 182 5.70 30.92 1.35
CA GLY A 182 5.46 30.87 -0.10
C GLY A 182 6.35 29.89 -0.86
N VAL A 183 7.05 29.00 -0.15
CA VAL A 183 7.88 27.97 -0.78
C VAL A 183 6.98 26.95 -1.46
N GLU A 184 7.17 26.74 -2.76
CA GLU A 184 6.47 25.73 -3.51
C GLU A 184 7.20 24.38 -3.40
N TYR A 185 6.46 23.33 -3.08
CA TYR A 185 6.94 21.96 -3.11
C TYR A 185 6.17 21.21 -4.21
N SER A 186 6.89 20.61 -5.14
CA SER A 186 6.33 19.69 -6.13
C SER A 186 5.98 18.35 -5.51
N ALA A 187 5.03 17.62 -6.10
CA ALA A 187 4.71 16.25 -5.68
C ALA A 187 5.93 15.32 -5.67
N LEU A 188 6.88 15.53 -6.60
CA LEU A 188 8.13 14.79 -6.66
C LEU A 188 9.00 15.09 -5.43
N GLU A 189 9.22 16.35 -5.07
CA GLU A 189 10.01 16.71 -3.88
C GLU A 189 9.40 16.15 -2.59
N VAL A 190 8.07 16.21 -2.48
CA VAL A 190 7.35 15.60 -1.36
C VAL A 190 7.60 14.09 -1.31
N ALA A 191 7.40 13.38 -2.41
CA ALA A 191 7.64 11.94 -2.47
C ALA A 191 9.11 11.58 -2.20
N SER A 192 10.07 12.31 -2.79
CA SER A 192 11.50 12.16 -2.54
C SER A 192 11.85 12.27 -1.07
N ARG A 193 11.23 13.19 -0.33
CA ARG A 193 11.47 13.33 1.10
C ARG A 193 10.93 12.15 1.91
N TYR A 194 9.74 11.64 1.56
CA TYR A 194 9.19 10.44 2.16
C TYR A 194 10.04 9.19 1.88
N PHE A 195 10.56 9.04 0.66
CA PHE A 195 11.47 7.94 0.34
C PHE A 195 12.75 7.99 1.17
N ARG A 196 13.34 9.19 1.32
CA ARG A 196 14.53 9.39 2.16
C ARG A 196 14.26 9.16 3.65
N ALA A 197 13.02 9.31 4.08
CA ALA A 197 12.58 9.01 5.46
C ALA A 197 12.36 7.50 5.69
N GLY A 198 12.39 6.66 4.66
CA GLY A 198 12.27 5.20 4.81
C GLY A 198 11.05 4.57 4.13
N ALA A 199 10.19 5.36 3.48
CA ALA A 199 9.16 4.80 2.61
C ALA A 199 9.80 4.16 1.37
N ASP A 200 9.23 3.04 0.91
CA ASP A 200 9.59 2.39 -0.36
C ASP A 200 8.59 2.74 -1.46
N LYS A 201 7.34 3.03 -1.06
CA LYS A 201 6.24 3.38 -1.94
C LYS A 201 5.43 4.54 -1.39
N ILE A 202 4.89 5.34 -2.30
CA ILE A 202 3.91 6.37 -1.99
C ILE A 202 2.54 5.97 -2.52
N SER A 203 1.48 6.37 -1.81
CA SER A 203 0.10 6.15 -2.22
C SER A 203 -0.60 7.48 -2.52
N ILE A 204 -1.09 7.62 -3.76
CA ILE A 204 -1.77 8.81 -4.29
C ILE A 204 -3.27 8.53 -4.39
N GLY A 205 -4.08 9.31 -3.69
CA GLY A 205 -5.54 9.22 -3.71
C GLY A 205 -6.19 10.27 -4.60
N SER A 206 -6.65 11.38 -4.01
CA SER A 206 -7.45 12.39 -4.72
C SER A 206 -6.78 12.99 -5.96
N ASP A 207 -5.46 13.18 -5.92
CA ASP A 207 -4.71 13.72 -7.06
C ASP A 207 -4.74 12.76 -8.27
N ALA A 208 -4.78 11.44 -8.04
CA ALA A 208 -4.90 10.45 -9.10
C ALA A 208 -6.26 10.50 -9.80
N VAL A 209 -7.34 10.84 -9.06
CA VAL A 209 -8.67 11.02 -9.66
C VAL A 209 -8.67 12.23 -10.60
N TYR A 210 -8.12 13.36 -10.18
CA TYR A 210 -8.02 14.55 -11.03
C TYR A 210 -7.10 14.31 -12.24
N ALA A 211 -6.00 13.59 -12.04
CA ALA A 211 -5.09 13.18 -13.11
C ALA A 211 -5.82 12.33 -14.17
N ALA A 212 -6.62 11.36 -13.73
CA ALA A 212 -7.38 10.49 -14.62
C ALA A 212 -8.49 11.24 -15.38
N GLU A 213 -9.22 12.14 -14.72
CA GLU A 213 -10.20 13.00 -15.41
C GLU A 213 -9.53 13.84 -16.51
N ALA A 214 -8.37 14.43 -16.20
CA ALA A 214 -7.60 15.20 -17.17
C ALA A 214 -7.09 14.32 -18.33
N TYR A 215 -6.63 13.10 -18.04
CA TYR A 215 -6.20 12.12 -19.04
C TYR A 215 -7.33 11.75 -20.02
N TRP A 216 -8.53 11.42 -19.50
CA TRP A 216 -9.67 11.08 -20.35
C TRP A 216 -10.19 12.28 -21.13
N LYS A 217 -10.24 13.46 -20.52
CA LYS A 217 -10.59 14.70 -21.23
C LYS A 217 -9.64 14.99 -22.39
N GLN A 218 -8.34 14.81 -22.17
CA GLN A 218 -7.32 14.97 -23.21
C GLN A 218 -7.48 13.92 -24.33
N LYS A 219 -7.80 12.67 -24.00
CA LYS A 219 -8.11 11.62 -24.98
C LYS A 219 -9.35 11.92 -25.82
N GLU A 220 -10.38 12.50 -25.23
CA GLU A 220 -11.64 12.83 -25.91
C GLU A 220 -11.53 14.09 -26.79
N SER A 221 -10.93 15.15 -26.26
CA SER A 221 -10.98 16.49 -26.87
C SER A 221 -9.64 16.97 -27.46
N GLY A 222 -8.56 16.20 -27.29
CA GLY A 222 -7.20 16.65 -27.56
C GLY A 222 -6.72 17.70 -26.55
N GLY A 223 -5.56 18.30 -26.83
CA GLY A 223 -4.97 19.38 -26.03
C GLY A 223 -3.77 18.96 -25.19
N GLU A 224 -3.16 19.94 -24.53
CA GLU A 224 -2.04 19.76 -23.62
C GLU A 224 -2.54 19.50 -22.20
N ARG A 225 -1.81 18.66 -21.47
CA ARG A 225 -2.02 18.39 -20.04
C ARG A 225 -0.69 18.54 -19.33
N ASN A 226 -0.71 19.14 -18.15
CA ASN A 226 0.47 19.20 -17.28
C ASN A 226 0.88 17.80 -16.81
N THR A 227 2.18 17.61 -16.60
CA THR A 227 2.71 16.41 -15.95
C THR A 227 2.03 16.19 -14.60
N THR A 228 1.51 14.99 -14.37
CA THR A 228 0.88 14.62 -13.11
C THR A 228 1.89 14.19 -12.06
N SER A 229 1.45 14.13 -10.81
CA SER A 229 2.25 13.53 -9.72
C SER A 229 2.65 12.09 -10.03
N LEU A 230 1.76 11.29 -10.63
CA LEU A 230 2.03 9.91 -11.02
C LEU A 230 3.20 9.84 -12.01
N GLU A 231 3.14 10.63 -13.08
CA GLU A 231 4.18 10.66 -14.11
C GLU A 231 5.49 11.20 -13.56
N ALA A 232 5.45 12.31 -12.81
CA ALA A 232 6.65 12.94 -12.27
C ALA A 232 7.42 12.01 -11.32
N ILE A 233 6.69 11.29 -10.45
CA ILE A 233 7.31 10.37 -9.47
C ILE A 233 7.77 9.09 -10.16
N SER A 234 6.93 8.47 -11.01
CA SER A 234 7.27 7.22 -11.68
C SER A 234 8.41 7.38 -12.69
N GLN A 235 8.57 8.55 -13.31
CA GLN A 235 9.71 8.81 -14.20
C GLN A 235 11.05 8.77 -13.47
N VAL A 236 11.10 9.17 -12.20
CA VAL A 236 12.35 9.22 -11.41
C VAL A 236 12.58 7.94 -10.62
N TYR A 237 11.55 7.44 -9.95
CA TYR A 237 11.65 6.30 -9.02
C TYR A 237 11.17 4.97 -9.61
N GLY A 238 10.61 4.99 -10.83
CA GLY A 238 9.96 3.85 -11.46
C GLY A 238 8.52 3.66 -11.00
N VAL A 239 7.73 2.97 -11.82
CA VAL A 239 6.30 2.71 -11.54
C VAL A 239 6.10 1.97 -10.22
N GLN A 240 7.05 1.11 -9.82
CA GLN A 240 6.98 0.32 -8.59
C GLN A 240 6.90 1.17 -7.31
N ALA A 241 7.29 2.45 -7.37
CA ALA A 241 7.23 3.38 -6.25
C ALA A 241 5.86 4.07 -6.10
N VAL A 242 4.97 3.96 -7.10
CA VAL A 242 3.70 4.69 -7.17
C VAL A 242 2.51 3.73 -7.02
N VAL A 243 1.85 3.82 -5.87
CA VAL A 243 0.57 3.15 -5.59
C VAL A 243 -0.56 4.17 -5.78
N VAL A 244 -1.68 3.76 -6.37
CA VAL A 244 -2.89 4.59 -6.45
C VAL A 244 -3.98 4.02 -5.54
N SER A 245 -4.43 4.83 -4.58
CA SER A 245 -5.56 4.50 -3.72
C SER A 245 -6.86 4.88 -4.40
N ILE A 246 -7.70 3.90 -4.71
CA ILE A 246 -9.02 4.11 -5.30
C ILE A 246 -10.09 3.87 -4.24
N ASP A 247 -10.94 4.87 -4.04
CA ASP A 247 -12.05 4.85 -3.07
C ASP A 247 -13.40 4.87 -3.80
N PRO A 248 -13.86 3.74 -4.36
CA PRO A 248 -15.11 3.67 -5.07
C PRO A 248 -16.29 3.42 -4.14
N LYS A 249 -17.44 3.92 -4.57
CA LYS A 249 -18.75 3.64 -3.97
C LYS A 249 -19.69 3.09 -5.04
N ARG A 250 -20.38 2.00 -4.70
CA ARG A 250 -21.36 1.36 -5.58
C ARG A 250 -22.55 2.30 -5.83
N VAL A 251 -22.95 2.38 -7.09
CA VAL A 251 -24.16 3.07 -7.53
C VAL A 251 -25.00 2.07 -8.31
N TYR A 252 -26.17 1.73 -7.77
CA TYR A 252 -27.13 0.83 -8.42
C TYR A 252 -27.84 1.55 -9.56
N LEU A 253 -28.15 0.80 -10.62
CA LEU A 253 -28.87 1.25 -11.79
C LEU A 253 -30.24 0.57 -11.84
N SER A 254 -31.30 1.38 -11.93
CA SER A 254 -32.65 0.91 -12.20
C SER A 254 -32.77 0.40 -13.63
N SER A 255 -33.81 -0.39 -13.90
CA SER A 255 -34.10 -0.88 -15.26
C SER A 255 -34.44 0.22 -16.26
N SER A 256 -34.83 1.41 -15.77
CA SER A 256 -35.10 2.60 -16.58
C SER A 256 -33.88 3.50 -16.80
N ASP A 257 -32.78 3.27 -16.07
CA ASP A 257 -31.57 4.09 -16.23
C ASP A 257 -30.88 3.75 -17.55
N VAL A 258 -30.52 4.79 -18.30
CA VAL A 258 -29.58 4.67 -19.40
C VAL A 258 -28.19 4.88 -18.81
N PRO A 259 -27.34 3.84 -18.70
CA PRO A 259 -26.00 4.02 -18.15
C PRO A 259 -25.24 5.03 -18.98
N ASP A 260 -24.58 5.99 -18.33
CA ASP A 260 -23.61 6.81 -19.03
C ASP A 260 -22.59 5.86 -19.68
N SER A 261 -22.36 6.02 -20.99
CA SER A 261 -21.35 5.24 -21.74
C SER A 261 -19.96 5.30 -21.13
N LYS A 262 -19.69 6.30 -20.27
CA LYS A 262 -18.45 6.45 -19.52
C LYS A 262 -18.34 5.54 -18.30
N HIS A 263 -19.42 4.85 -17.91
CA HIS A 263 -19.48 3.99 -16.75
C HIS A 263 -19.49 2.50 -17.13
N THR A 264 -18.58 1.74 -16.52
CA THR A 264 -18.53 0.29 -16.65
C THR A 264 -19.61 -0.35 -15.78
N VAL A 265 -20.67 -0.87 -16.41
CA VAL A 265 -21.78 -1.55 -15.73
C VAL A 265 -21.41 -2.99 -15.40
N LEU A 266 -21.68 -3.40 -14.17
CA LEU A 266 -21.38 -4.71 -13.61
C LEU A 266 -22.63 -5.30 -12.94
N THR A 267 -22.65 -6.62 -12.77
CA THR A 267 -23.65 -7.32 -11.97
C THR A 267 -23.13 -7.50 -10.54
N PRO A 268 -23.72 -6.84 -9.53
CA PRO A 268 -23.29 -7.00 -8.15
C PRO A 268 -23.69 -8.36 -7.59
N THR A 269 -22.98 -8.82 -6.55
CA THR A 269 -23.34 -10.06 -5.82
C THR A 269 -24.67 -9.92 -5.07
N GLN A 270 -24.98 -8.71 -4.58
CA GLN A 270 -26.22 -8.41 -3.87
C GLN A 270 -27.11 -7.54 -4.74
N ILE A 271 -28.40 -7.89 -4.80
CA ILE A 271 -29.43 -7.09 -5.47
C ILE A 271 -29.57 -5.76 -4.71
N GLY A 272 -29.75 -4.67 -5.45
CA GLY A 272 -29.94 -3.35 -4.88
C GLY A 272 -31.22 -3.22 -4.04
N PRO A 273 -31.31 -2.19 -3.19
CA PRO A 273 -32.43 -2.01 -2.27
C PRO A 273 -33.82 -1.99 -2.93
N ASN A 274 -33.91 -1.65 -4.21
CA ASN A 274 -35.15 -1.57 -4.97
C ASN A 274 -35.24 -2.63 -6.08
N GLY A 275 -34.43 -3.69 -6.01
CA GLY A 275 -34.42 -4.77 -7.00
C GLY A 275 -33.43 -4.55 -8.15
N GLU A 276 -32.51 -3.61 -8.04
CA GLU A 276 -31.50 -3.32 -9.07
C GLU A 276 -30.51 -4.48 -9.23
N THR A 277 -30.32 -4.96 -10.46
CA THR A 277 -29.42 -6.08 -10.79
C THR A 277 -28.13 -5.63 -11.48
N SER A 278 -27.91 -4.32 -11.56
CA SER A 278 -26.75 -3.71 -12.21
C SER A 278 -26.23 -2.55 -11.37
N CYS A 279 -24.93 -2.33 -11.40
CA CYS A 279 -24.28 -1.22 -10.72
C CYS A 279 -23.03 -0.76 -11.47
N TYR A 280 -22.50 0.37 -11.07
CA TYR A 280 -21.12 0.78 -11.35
C TYR A 280 -20.47 1.30 -10.07
N TYR A 281 -19.17 1.55 -10.11
CA TYR A 281 -18.38 1.93 -8.93
C TYR A 281 -17.83 3.34 -9.13
N GLN A 282 -18.52 4.34 -8.58
CA GLN A 282 -18.17 5.75 -8.70
C GLN A 282 -17.03 6.11 -7.76
N CYS A 283 -15.98 6.74 -8.28
CA CYS A 283 -14.84 7.18 -7.47
C CYS A 283 -15.15 8.41 -6.63
N THR A 284 -14.43 8.53 -5.52
CA THR A 284 -14.51 9.66 -4.61
C THR A 284 -13.14 10.30 -4.37
N VAL A 285 -13.15 11.54 -3.88
CA VAL A 285 -11.97 12.29 -3.44
C VAL A 285 -12.20 12.87 -2.04
N LYS A 286 -11.14 13.46 -1.48
CA LYS A 286 -11.13 14.06 -0.14
C LYS A 286 -11.52 13.05 0.96
N GLY A 287 -11.13 11.78 0.80
CA GLY A 287 -11.45 10.69 1.72
C GLY A 287 -12.94 10.37 1.72
N GLY A 288 -13.50 9.98 0.57
CA GLY A 288 -14.90 9.55 0.46
C GLY A 288 -15.96 10.67 0.41
N ARG A 289 -15.59 11.92 0.68
CA ARG A 289 -16.57 13.02 0.91
C ARG A 289 -17.12 13.65 -0.35
N GLU A 290 -16.39 13.59 -1.46
CA GLU A 290 -16.79 14.19 -2.73
C GLU A 290 -16.79 13.13 -3.83
N LYS A 291 -17.93 12.96 -4.51
CA LYS A 291 -18.07 12.05 -5.65
C LYS A 291 -17.54 12.71 -6.91
N ARG A 292 -16.91 11.92 -7.78
CA ARG A 292 -16.39 12.37 -9.08
C ARG A 292 -17.08 11.65 -10.24
N PRO A 293 -17.21 12.28 -11.42
CA PRO A 293 -17.83 11.68 -12.60
C PRO A 293 -16.86 10.71 -13.32
N ILE A 294 -16.26 9.79 -12.58
CA ILE A 294 -15.36 8.75 -13.11
C ILE A 294 -15.57 7.47 -12.29
N ASP A 295 -15.54 6.32 -12.96
CA ASP A 295 -15.64 5.02 -12.30
C ASP A 295 -14.27 4.40 -11.98
N ALA A 296 -14.26 3.38 -11.13
CA ALA A 296 -13.06 2.70 -10.66
C ALA A 296 -12.22 2.07 -11.79
N ILE A 297 -12.85 1.54 -12.83
CA ILE A 297 -12.20 0.89 -13.97
C ILE A 297 -11.53 1.95 -14.85
N ALA A 298 -12.24 3.03 -15.15
CA ALA A 298 -11.73 4.16 -15.91
C ALA A 298 -10.56 4.84 -15.18
N LEU A 299 -10.66 5.01 -13.86
CA LEU A 299 -9.58 5.52 -13.02
C LEU A 299 -8.37 4.58 -13.04
N ALA A 300 -8.56 3.28 -12.82
CA ALA A 300 -7.46 2.31 -12.77
C ALA A 300 -6.67 2.27 -14.10
N ARG A 301 -7.37 2.28 -15.25
CA ARG A 301 -6.73 2.32 -16.58
C ARG A 301 -5.94 3.60 -16.81
N ALA A 302 -6.48 4.74 -16.40
CA ALA A 302 -5.77 6.01 -16.52
C ALA A 302 -4.55 6.04 -15.58
N ALA A 303 -4.70 5.56 -14.34
CA ALA A 303 -3.61 5.49 -13.38
C ALA A 303 -2.43 4.64 -13.91
N GLU A 304 -2.71 3.46 -14.46
CA GLU A 304 -1.70 2.62 -15.11
C GLU A 304 -1.01 3.36 -16.28
N ALA A 305 -1.79 3.98 -17.16
CA ALA A 305 -1.25 4.74 -18.29
C ALA A 305 -0.40 5.95 -17.86
N LEU A 306 -0.66 6.50 -16.68
CA LEU A 306 0.06 7.64 -16.08
C LEU A 306 1.24 7.21 -15.20
N GLY A 307 1.58 5.92 -15.14
CA GLY A 307 2.76 5.42 -14.45
C GLY A 307 2.53 4.92 -13.02
N ALA A 308 1.30 4.61 -12.62
CA ALA A 308 1.07 3.80 -11.43
C ALA A 308 1.65 2.39 -11.63
N GLY A 309 2.32 1.84 -10.62
CA GLY A 309 2.81 0.46 -10.63
C GLY A 309 1.96 -0.49 -9.81
N GLU A 310 1.01 0.02 -9.01
CA GLU A 310 0.13 -0.80 -8.18
C GLU A 310 -1.16 -0.03 -7.84
N ILE A 311 -2.29 -0.75 -7.78
CA ILE A 311 -3.58 -0.21 -7.36
C ILE A 311 -3.93 -0.74 -5.97
N MET A 312 -4.13 0.17 -5.01
CA MET A 312 -4.75 -0.15 -3.72
C MET A 312 -6.25 0.11 -3.83
N LEU A 313 -7.01 -0.97 -4.03
CA LEU A 313 -8.43 -0.90 -4.33
C LEU A 313 -9.26 -1.06 -3.06
N ASN A 314 -9.75 0.06 -2.54
CA ASN A 314 -10.69 0.06 -1.42
C ASN A 314 -12.12 -0.18 -1.92
N CYS A 315 -13.05 -0.34 -0.99
CA CYS A 315 -14.48 -0.34 -1.29
C CYS A 315 -15.24 0.31 -0.14
N ILE A 316 -15.79 1.50 -0.38
CA ILE A 316 -16.47 2.29 0.66
C ILE A 316 -17.64 1.51 1.28
N ASP A 317 -18.35 0.73 0.49
CA ASP A 317 -19.51 -0.03 0.96
C ASP A 317 -19.14 -1.27 1.78
N MET A 318 -17.91 -1.78 1.64
CA MET A 318 -17.40 -2.91 2.41
C MET A 318 -16.59 -2.49 3.62
N ASP A 319 -16.17 -1.23 3.69
CA ASP A 319 -15.29 -0.75 4.76
C ASP A 319 -15.97 -0.88 6.14
N GLY A 320 -15.21 -1.39 7.10
CA GLY A 320 -15.69 -1.68 8.46
C GLY A 320 -16.72 -2.81 8.62
N THR A 321 -17.33 -3.30 7.53
CA THR A 321 -18.40 -4.32 7.60
C THR A 321 -17.93 -5.68 8.09
N CYS A 322 -16.63 -5.97 7.97
CA CYS A 322 -16.03 -7.28 8.26
C CYS A 322 -16.74 -8.45 7.55
N SER A 323 -17.30 -8.20 6.35
CA SER A 323 -18.11 -9.16 5.58
C SER A 323 -17.44 -9.72 4.32
N GLY A 324 -16.13 -9.47 4.17
CA GLY A 324 -15.33 -9.88 3.02
C GLY A 324 -15.06 -8.73 2.06
N TYR A 325 -14.25 -9.02 1.04
CA TYR A 325 -13.92 -8.05 -0.01
C TYR A 325 -15.01 -8.02 -1.11
N ASP A 326 -15.13 -6.91 -1.84
CA ASP A 326 -16.02 -6.84 -3.01
C ASP A 326 -15.40 -7.56 -4.22
N LEU A 327 -15.65 -8.86 -4.36
CA LEU A 327 -15.04 -9.70 -5.40
C LEU A 327 -15.39 -9.26 -6.83
N VAL A 328 -16.57 -8.65 -7.03
CA VAL A 328 -17.00 -8.15 -8.36
C VAL A 328 -16.13 -6.97 -8.76
N LEU A 329 -15.97 -6.00 -7.85
CA LEU A 329 -15.08 -4.87 -8.04
C LEU A 329 -13.62 -5.32 -8.24
N MET A 330 -13.12 -6.23 -7.40
CA MET A 330 -11.74 -6.71 -7.49
C MET A 330 -11.45 -7.34 -8.86
N ASN A 331 -12.32 -8.23 -9.34
CA ASN A 331 -12.16 -8.85 -10.66
C ASN A 331 -12.25 -7.83 -11.79
N ALA A 332 -13.24 -6.93 -11.74
CA ALA A 332 -13.41 -5.92 -12.79
C ALA A 332 -12.18 -5.02 -12.95
N VAL A 333 -11.54 -4.61 -11.85
CA VAL A 333 -10.31 -3.82 -11.91
C VAL A 333 -9.11 -4.68 -12.31
N CYS A 334 -8.96 -5.90 -11.78
CA CYS A 334 -7.88 -6.81 -12.19
C CYS A 334 -7.91 -7.15 -13.68
N ASP A 335 -9.10 -7.23 -14.29
CA ASP A 335 -9.25 -7.48 -15.73
C ASP A 335 -9.01 -6.22 -16.57
N ALA A 336 -9.06 -5.04 -15.95
CA ALA A 336 -8.91 -3.77 -16.63
C ALA A 336 -7.46 -3.26 -16.72
N VAL A 337 -6.56 -3.73 -15.85
CA VAL A 337 -5.15 -3.31 -15.77
C VAL A 337 -4.20 -4.50 -15.74
N SER A 338 -2.93 -4.27 -16.12
CA SER A 338 -1.86 -5.28 -16.06
C SER A 338 -1.00 -5.19 -14.79
N ILE A 339 -1.03 -4.03 -14.12
CA ILE A 339 -0.33 -3.81 -12.84
C ILE A 339 -1.02 -4.54 -11.66
N PRO A 340 -0.26 -4.89 -10.59
CA PRO A 340 -0.80 -5.50 -9.38
C PRO A 340 -1.95 -4.71 -8.74
N VAL A 341 -2.95 -5.45 -8.24
CA VAL A 341 -4.06 -4.92 -7.44
C VAL A 341 -3.98 -5.51 -6.03
N ILE A 342 -4.09 -4.63 -5.02
CA ILE A 342 -4.25 -4.95 -3.60
C ILE A 342 -5.74 -4.84 -3.28
N ALA A 343 -6.35 -5.95 -2.82
CA ALA A 343 -7.71 -5.91 -2.28
C ALA A 343 -7.73 -5.25 -0.91
N SER A 344 -8.61 -4.28 -0.70
CA SER A 344 -8.77 -3.57 0.58
C SER A 344 -10.25 -3.37 0.91
N SER A 345 -10.55 -3.05 2.17
CA SER A 345 -11.88 -2.87 2.78
C SER A 345 -12.72 -4.16 2.90
N GLY A 346 -13.16 -4.47 4.12
CA GLY A 346 -14.15 -5.52 4.41
C GLY A 346 -13.61 -6.83 4.99
N ALA A 347 -12.30 -7.05 5.01
CA ALA A 347 -11.69 -8.20 5.69
C ALA A 347 -12.07 -8.27 7.18
N GLY A 348 -12.25 -9.49 7.69
CA GLY A 348 -12.77 -9.72 9.05
C GLY A 348 -12.41 -11.09 9.62
N THR A 349 -12.25 -12.10 8.77
CA THR A 349 -11.83 -13.45 9.16
C THR A 349 -10.70 -13.95 8.25
N VAL A 350 -10.07 -15.07 8.61
CA VAL A 350 -9.03 -15.72 7.78
C VAL A 350 -9.59 -16.20 6.43
N GLU A 351 -10.86 -16.60 6.39
CA GLU A 351 -11.54 -17.10 5.19
C GLU A 351 -11.63 -16.02 4.11
N HIS A 352 -11.79 -14.74 4.47
CA HIS A 352 -11.86 -13.64 3.50
C HIS A 352 -10.57 -13.50 2.68
N PHE A 353 -9.41 -13.80 3.27
CA PHE A 353 -8.13 -13.82 2.55
C PHE A 353 -8.06 -15.00 1.58
N GLY A 354 -8.42 -16.20 2.04
CA GLY A 354 -8.46 -17.37 1.16
C GLY A 354 -9.43 -17.17 -0.01
N GLU A 355 -10.62 -16.63 0.27
CA GLU A 355 -11.65 -16.37 -0.73
C GLU A 355 -11.18 -15.36 -1.79
N VAL A 356 -10.62 -14.20 -1.39
CA VAL A 356 -10.24 -13.17 -2.36
C VAL A 356 -9.10 -13.65 -3.26
N PHE A 357 -8.15 -14.42 -2.74
CA PHE A 357 -7.03 -14.93 -3.55
C PHE A 357 -7.41 -16.08 -4.49
N GLU A 358 -8.43 -16.87 -4.14
CA GLU A 358 -8.92 -17.96 -5.00
C GLU A 358 -9.91 -17.48 -6.06
N LYS A 359 -10.79 -16.54 -5.70
CA LYS A 359 -11.88 -16.07 -6.57
C LYS A 359 -11.51 -14.85 -7.39
N THR A 360 -10.33 -14.28 -7.19
CA THR A 360 -9.87 -13.09 -7.93
C THR A 360 -8.39 -13.18 -8.30
N LYS A 361 -7.94 -12.25 -9.16
CA LYS A 361 -6.55 -12.18 -9.63
C LYS A 361 -5.66 -11.24 -8.81
N VAL A 362 -6.14 -10.74 -7.67
CA VAL A 362 -5.38 -9.80 -6.83
C VAL A 362 -4.04 -10.42 -6.40
N LYS A 363 -3.04 -9.55 -6.26
CA LYS A 363 -1.67 -9.95 -5.88
C LYS A 363 -1.42 -9.81 -4.40
N ALA A 364 -2.21 -8.98 -3.72
CA ALA A 364 -2.15 -8.76 -2.29
C ALA A 364 -3.55 -8.53 -1.71
N ALA A 365 -3.66 -8.74 -0.41
CA ALA A 365 -4.86 -8.43 0.36
C ALA A 365 -4.44 -7.63 1.60
N LEU A 366 -5.16 -6.54 1.83
CA LEU A 366 -4.92 -5.59 2.89
C LEU A 366 -6.03 -5.70 3.93
N ALA A 367 -5.65 -5.69 5.21
CA ALA A 367 -6.58 -5.45 6.30
C ALA A 367 -5.95 -4.53 7.35
N ALA A 368 -6.80 -3.86 8.11
CA ALA A 368 -6.39 -2.95 9.18
C ALA A 368 -7.06 -3.33 10.51
N GLY A 369 -8.37 -3.13 10.59
CA GLY A 369 -9.15 -3.25 11.82
C GLY A 369 -8.97 -4.56 12.59
N MET A 370 -9.06 -5.71 11.91
CA MET A 370 -8.96 -7.03 12.54
C MET A 370 -7.59 -7.29 13.18
N PHE A 371 -6.51 -6.81 12.55
CA PHE A 371 -5.16 -6.92 13.09
C PHE A 371 -4.92 -5.93 14.24
N HIS A 372 -5.43 -4.69 14.12
CA HIS A 372 -5.36 -3.71 15.22
C HIS A 372 -5.94 -4.27 16.51
N ARG A 373 -7.11 -4.92 16.40
CA ARG A 373 -7.90 -5.46 17.52
C ARG A 373 -7.44 -6.83 18.00
N LYS A 374 -6.47 -7.46 17.33
CA LYS A 374 -6.03 -8.83 17.59
C LYS A 374 -7.18 -9.85 17.55
N GLU A 375 -8.18 -9.60 16.72
CA GLU A 375 -9.30 -10.53 16.51
C GLU A 375 -8.85 -11.73 15.68
N VAL A 376 -7.89 -11.50 14.78
CA VAL A 376 -7.27 -12.51 13.93
C VAL A 376 -5.78 -12.19 13.82
N GLY A 377 -4.92 -13.20 13.95
CA GLY A 377 -3.48 -13.07 13.79
C GLY A 377 -3.04 -13.05 12.32
N ILE A 378 -1.97 -12.32 11.98
CA ILE A 378 -1.39 -12.35 10.63
C ILE A 378 -0.84 -13.75 10.30
N ASP A 379 -0.19 -14.40 11.26
CA ASP A 379 0.28 -15.79 11.11
C ASP A 379 -0.88 -16.79 10.95
N GLU A 380 -2.03 -16.54 11.58
CA GLU A 380 -3.24 -17.36 11.41
C GLU A 380 -3.81 -17.23 9.99
N VAL A 381 -3.87 -16.00 9.46
CA VAL A 381 -4.23 -15.74 8.05
C VAL A 381 -3.30 -16.51 7.12
N LYS A 382 -1.99 -16.42 7.34
CA LYS A 382 -0.99 -17.11 6.51
C LYS A 382 -1.10 -18.64 6.62
N SER A 383 -1.29 -19.16 7.82
CA SER A 383 -1.50 -20.59 8.05
C SER A 383 -2.77 -21.11 7.38
N HIS A 384 -3.87 -20.34 7.43
CA HIS A 384 -5.09 -20.66 6.70
C HIS A 384 -4.88 -20.68 5.19
N MET A 385 -4.17 -19.68 4.65
CA MET A 385 -3.83 -19.60 3.23
C MET A 385 -2.98 -20.79 2.78
N GLU A 386 -1.96 -21.18 3.54
CA GLU A 386 -1.13 -22.35 3.24
C GLU A 386 -1.93 -23.64 3.28
N GLY A 387 -2.86 -23.79 4.23
CA GLY A 387 -3.80 -24.91 4.29
C GLY A 387 -4.70 -25.04 3.04
N ARG A 388 -4.85 -23.95 2.27
CA ARG A 388 -5.58 -23.90 0.99
C ARG A 388 -4.65 -23.94 -0.24
N GLY A 389 -3.35 -24.18 -0.04
CA GLY A 389 -2.37 -24.22 -1.13
C GLY A 389 -2.00 -22.85 -1.69
N LEU A 390 -2.33 -21.76 -0.99
CA LEU A 390 -1.90 -20.42 -1.35
C LEU A 390 -0.53 -20.15 -0.71
N PRO A 391 0.54 -19.94 -1.49
CA PRO A 391 1.89 -19.79 -0.96
C PRO A 391 2.01 -18.46 -0.19
N THR A 392 2.62 -18.50 0.99
CA THR A 392 2.88 -17.32 1.83
C THR A 392 4.34 -17.20 2.20
N ARG A 393 4.76 -16.02 2.65
CA ARG A 393 6.05 -15.84 3.31
C ARG A 393 5.89 -16.12 4.81
N ARG A 394 6.64 -17.08 5.34
CA ARG A 394 6.74 -17.28 6.80
C ARG A 394 7.88 -16.47 7.38
N THR A 395 7.68 -15.91 8.58
CA THR A 395 8.77 -15.43 9.43
C THR A 395 9.46 -16.65 10.03
N ALA A 396 10.77 -16.77 9.79
CA ALA A 396 11.60 -17.87 10.29
C ALA A 396 12.01 -17.64 11.75
#